data_AF-A0AAX6SHR2-F1
#
_entry.id   AF-A0AAX6SHR2-F1
#
_cell.length_a   1.000
_cell.length_b   1.000
_cell.length_c   1.000
_cell.angle_alpha   90.00
_cell.angle_beta   90.00
_cell.angle_gamma   90.00
#
_symmetry.space_group_name_H-M   'P 1'
#
loop_
_entity.id
_entity.type
_entity.pdbx_description
1 polymer ?
#
loop_
_entity_poly.entity_id
_entity_poly.type
_entity_poly.pdbx_seq_one_letter_code
_entity_poly.pdbx_strand_id
1 'polypeptide(L)'
;MEGHVMIAFLPTILNQLFRVLTRATQEEVAVNVTRVIIHVVAQCHEEGLESHLRSYVKYAYKAEPYIASEYKTVHEELTKSMTTILKPSADFLTSNKLLKYSWFFFDVLIKSMARHLIENSKVKVCYSMWRLVSPSLCVQLTFLTVLYVPVLGLS
;
A
#
# COMPACT_ATOMS: atom_id res chain seq x y z
N MET A 1 -11.38 -21.16 -15.60
CA MET A 1 -11.54 -21.74 -14.25
C MET A 1 -10.41 -21.33 -13.31
N GLU A 2 -9.22 -20.97 -13.81
CA GLU A 2 -8.05 -20.59 -13.00
C GLU A 2 -8.15 -19.20 -12.34
N GLY A 3 -8.69 -18.18 -13.05
CA GLY A 3 -8.85 -16.83 -12.48
C GLY A 3 -9.75 -16.77 -11.24
N HIS A 4 -10.78 -17.61 -11.15
CA HIS A 4 -11.68 -17.66 -9.99
C HIS A 4 -10.99 -18.18 -8.71
N VAL A 5 -10.02 -19.10 -8.85
CA VAL A 5 -9.27 -19.64 -7.72
C VAL A 5 -8.26 -18.60 -7.21
N MET A 6 -7.58 -17.90 -8.12
CA MET A 6 -6.62 -16.86 -7.77
C MET A 6 -7.29 -15.68 -7.05
N ILE A 7 -8.51 -15.31 -7.46
CA ILE A 7 -9.35 -14.31 -6.78
C ILE A 7 -9.70 -14.73 -5.35
N ALA A 8 -10.01 -16.01 -5.10
CA ALA A 8 -10.38 -16.49 -3.77
C ALA A 8 -9.21 -16.42 -2.77
N PHE A 9 -7.98 -16.61 -3.25
CA PHE A 9 -6.78 -16.55 -2.43
C PHE A 9 -6.14 -15.16 -2.37
N LEU A 10 -6.46 -14.25 -3.29
CA LEU A 10 -5.90 -12.89 -3.33
C LEU A 10 -6.02 -12.16 -1.98
N PRO A 11 -7.19 -12.16 -1.29
CA PRO A 11 -7.28 -11.57 0.04
C PRO A 11 -6.34 -12.21 1.07
N THR A 12 -6.22 -13.53 1.03
CA THR A 12 -5.37 -14.29 1.94
C THR A 12 -3.89 -13.97 1.69
N ILE A 13 -3.46 -13.98 0.43
CA ILE A 13 -2.08 -13.69 0.02
C ILE A 13 -1.71 -12.27 0.46
N LEU A 14 -2.53 -11.27 0.10
CA LEU A 14 -2.25 -9.87 0.44
C LEU A 14 -2.23 -9.64 1.95
N ASN A 15 -3.18 -10.20 2.71
CA ASN A 15 -3.19 -10.07 4.17
C ASN A 15 -1.93 -10.69 4.80
N GLN A 16 -1.49 -11.87 4.33
CA GLN A 16 -0.27 -12.48 4.83
C GLN A 16 0.99 -11.69 4.48
N LEU A 17 1.06 -11.12 3.27
CA LEU A 17 2.18 -10.25 2.89
C LEU A 17 2.23 -8.99 3.77
N PHE A 18 1.10 -8.35 4.05
CA PHE A 18 1.06 -7.21 4.97
C PHE A 18 1.45 -7.59 6.41
N ARG A 19 1.06 -8.79 6.87
CA ARG A 19 1.49 -9.30 8.17
C ARG A 19 3.00 -9.53 8.22
N VAL A 20 3.58 -10.15 7.19
CA VAL A 20 5.04 -10.34 7.09
C VAL A 20 5.75 -8.98 7.05
N LEU A 21 5.21 -8.00 6.31
CA LEU A 21 5.74 -6.65 6.25
C LEU A 21 5.84 -6.00 7.63
N THR A 22 4.78 -6.06 8.44
CA THR A 22 4.78 -5.49 9.81
C THR A 22 5.71 -6.20 10.80
N ARG A 23 6.10 -7.44 10.50
CA ARG A 23 6.97 -8.29 11.33
C ARG A 23 8.41 -8.33 10.83
N ALA A 24 8.70 -7.68 9.71
CA ALA A 24 10.03 -7.66 9.13
C ALA A 24 10.99 -6.89 10.06
N THR A 25 12.05 -7.56 10.50
CA THR A 25 13.11 -6.93 11.30
C THR A 25 14.16 -6.27 10.41
N GLN A 26 14.36 -6.80 9.19
CA GLN A 26 15.32 -6.29 8.21
C GLN A 26 14.59 -5.47 7.13
N GLU A 27 15.16 -4.32 6.79
CA GLU A 27 14.61 -3.41 5.78
C GLU A 27 14.54 -4.06 4.39
N GLU A 28 15.53 -4.87 4.02
CA GLU A 28 15.55 -5.58 2.73
C GLU A 28 14.38 -6.54 2.59
N VAL A 29 13.99 -7.22 3.68
CA VAL A 29 12.85 -8.13 3.69
C VAL A 29 11.55 -7.35 3.49
N ALA A 30 11.39 -6.21 4.16
CA ALA A 30 10.23 -5.34 4.01
C ALA A 30 10.10 -4.80 2.56
N VAL A 31 11.23 -4.38 1.97
CA VAL A 31 11.31 -3.94 0.57
C VAL A 31 10.93 -5.09 -0.37
N ASN A 32 11.47 -6.28 -0.19
CA ASN A 32 11.18 -7.43 -1.04
C ASN A 32 9.72 -7.88 -0.95
N VAL A 33 9.14 -7.88 0.25
CA VAL A 33 7.70 -8.15 0.43
C VAL A 33 6.87 -7.10 -0.31
N THR A 34 7.24 -5.83 -0.21
CA THR A 34 6.56 -4.75 -0.95
C THR A 34 6.68 -4.92 -2.47
N ARG A 35 7.83 -5.37 -2.98
CA ARG A 35 8.01 -5.75 -4.40
C ARG A 35 7.04 -6.84 -4.82
N VAL A 36 6.92 -7.91 -4.02
CA VAL A 36 5.96 -8.99 -4.28
C VAL A 36 4.53 -8.46 -4.33
N ILE A 37 4.13 -7.58 -3.39
CA ILE A 37 2.80 -6.96 -3.41
C ILE A 37 2.59 -6.15 -4.70
N ILE A 38 3.57 -5.35 -5.13
CA ILE A 38 3.51 -4.58 -6.39
C ILE A 38 3.32 -5.52 -7.59
N HIS A 39 4.06 -6.62 -7.65
CA HIS A 39 3.94 -7.59 -8.74
C HIS A 39 2.56 -8.25 -8.76
N VAL A 40 2.03 -8.67 -7.61
CA VAL A 40 0.69 -9.26 -7.49
C VAL A 40 -0.39 -8.28 -7.95
N VAL A 41 -0.33 -7.02 -7.48
CA VAL A 41 -1.29 -5.98 -7.85
C VAL A 41 -1.21 -5.67 -9.35
N ALA A 42 0.00 -5.58 -9.90
CA ALA A 42 0.21 -5.35 -11.33
C ALA A 42 -0.38 -6.49 -12.17
N GLN A 43 -0.10 -7.75 -11.81
CA GLN A 43 -0.65 -8.92 -12.52
C GLN A 43 -2.17 -8.96 -12.44
N CYS A 44 -2.75 -8.73 -11.26
CA CYS A 44 -4.21 -8.66 -11.12
C CYS A 44 -4.81 -7.58 -12.03
N HIS A 45 -4.15 -6.44 -12.18
CA HIS A 45 -4.62 -5.38 -13.06
C HIS A 45 -4.46 -5.73 -14.55
N GLU A 46 -3.36 -6.40 -14.93
CA GLU A 46 -3.12 -6.88 -16.30
C GLU A 46 -4.13 -7.97 -16.70
N GLU A 47 -4.60 -8.79 -15.75
CA GLU A 47 -5.65 -9.79 -15.94
C GLU A 47 -7.08 -9.23 -15.87
N GLY A 48 -7.25 -7.91 -15.68
CA GLY A 48 -8.56 -7.27 -15.60
C GLY A 48 -9.30 -7.45 -14.27
N LEU A 49 -8.60 -7.84 -13.20
CA LEU A 49 -9.14 -8.07 -11.85
C LEU A 49 -9.19 -6.79 -10.98
N GLU A 50 -9.18 -5.59 -11.58
CA GLU A 50 -9.22 -4.32 -10.84
C GLU A 50 -10.43 -4.23 -9.90
N SER A 51 -11.60 -4.72 -10.32
CA SER A 51 -12.82 -4.76 -9.50
C SER A 51 -12.64 -5.61 -8.23
N HIS A 52 -11.84 -6.68 -8.30
CA HIS A 52 -11.51 -7.53 -7.16
C HIS A 52 -10.50 -6.88 -6.23
N LEU A 53 -9.50 -6.15 -6.77
CA LEU A 53 -8.59 -5.34 -5.96
C LEU A 53 -9.35 -4.26 -5.19
N ARG A 54 -10.26 -3.54 -5.86
CA ARG A 54 -11.14 -2.55 -5.19
C ARG A 54 -12.02 -3.20 -4.13
N SER A 55 -12.58 -4.38 -4.43
CA SER A 55 -13.40 -5.13 -3.46
C SER A 55 -12.58 -5.62 -2.27
N TYR A 56 -11.35 -6.07 -2.49
CA TYR A 56 -10.40 -6.44 -1.44
C TYR A 56 -10.14 -5.26 -0.51
N VAL A 57 -9.69 -4.14 -1.07
CA VAL A 57 -9.40 -2.93 -0.31
C VAL A 57 -10.63 -2.52 0.48
N LYS A 58 -11.81 -2.52 -0.15
CA LYS A 58 -13.07 -2.07 0.47
C LYS A 58 -13.56 -2.99 1.59
N TYR A 59 -13.56 -4.30 1.39
CA TYR A 59 -14.28 -5.26 2.25
C TYR A 59 -13.38 -6.29 2.95
N ALA A 60 -12.29 -6.73 2.32
CA ALA A 60 -11.49 -7.85 2.81
C ALA A 60 -10.20 -7.41 3.54
N TYR A 61 -9.72 -6.19 3.26
CA TYR A 61 -8.58 -5.64 3.99
C TYR A 61 -8.95 -5.44 5.46
N LYS A 62 -8.37 -6.30 6.29
CA LYS A 62 -8.42 -6.20 7.73
C LYS A 62 -6.99 -6.03 8.21
N ALA A 63 -6.57 -4.78 8.40
CA ALA A 63 -5.37 -4.49 9.19
C ALA A 63 -5.47 -5.26 10.52
N GLU A 64 -4.53 -6.16 10.80
CA GLU A 64 -4.59 -6.93 12.05
C GLU A 64 -4.69 -5.96 13.23
N PRO A 65 -5.55 -6.25 14.24
CA PRO A 65 -5.68 -5.40 15.41
C PRO A 65 -4.30 -5.24 16.04
N TYR A 66 -4.00 -4.03 16.49
CA TYR A 66 -2.76 -3.72 17.18
C TYR A 66 -2.67 -4.54 18.48
N ILE A 67 -2.05 -5.71 18.41
CA ILE A 67 -1.77 -6.54 19.57
C ILE A 67 -0.37 -6.17 20.06
N ALA A 68 -0.34 -5.38 21.12
CA ALA A 68 0.85 -5.02 21.90
C ALA A 68 1.85 -4.07 21.22
N SER A 69 2.48 -3.26 22.06
CA SER A 69 3.32 -2.11 21.73
C SER A 69 4.67 -2.42 21.06
N GLU A 70 4.79 -3.57 20.38
CA GLU A 70 6.04 -4.06 19.81
C GLU A 70 6.02 -4.17 18.28
N TYR A 71 4.83 -4.14 17.64
CA TYR A 71 4.73 -4.28 16.19
C TYR A 71 4.45 -2.95 15.50
N LYS A 72 5.21 -2.71 14.43
CA LYS A 72 5.04 -1.56 13.55
C LYS A 72 3.77 -1.71 12.74
N THR A 73 3.14 -0.60 12.40
CA THR A 73 1.89 -0.61 11.63
C THR A 73 2.15 -0.82 10.14
N VAL A 74 1.13 -1.28 9.40
CA VAL A 74 1.22 -1.46 7.94
C VAL A 74 1.59 -0.14 7.26
N HIS A 75 1.01 0.99 7.68
CA HIS A 75 1.31 2.27 7.04
C HIS A 75 2.74 2.75 7.23
N GLU A 76 3.35 2.51 8.39
CA GLU A 76 4.76 2.86 8.65
C GLU A 76 5.71 2.06 7.75
N GLU A 77 5.62 0.73 7.80
CA GLU A 77 6.55 -0.14 7.04
C GLU A 77 6.32 -0.10 5.53
N LEU A 78 5.06 0.06 5.10
CA LEU A 78 4.73 0.17 3.69
C LEU A 78 5.26 1.49 3.11
N THR A 79 5.07 2.62 3.80
CA THR A 79 5.59 3.92 3.33
C THR A 79 7.12 3.89 3.24
N LYS A 80 7.80 3.33 4.26
CA LYS A 80 9.25 3.20 4.27
C LYS A 80 9.75 2.37 3.09
N SER A 81 9.17 1.20 2.87
CA SER A 81 9.54 0.30 1.77
C SER A 81 9.27 0.90 0.39
N MET A 82 8.11 1.55 0.21
CA MET A 82 7.77 2.26 -1.03
C MET A 82 8.78 3.38 -1.34
N THR A 83 9.23 4.11 -0.32
CA THR A 83 10.21 5.18 -0.48
C THR A 83 11.56 4.63 -0.92
N THR A 84 12.00 3.49 -0.36
CA THR A 84 13.23 2.81 -0.78
C THR A 84 13.13 2.27 -2.20
N ILE A 85 11.96 1.75 -2.62
CA ILE A 85 11.72 1.30 -4.00
C ILE A 85 11.75 2.46 -4.99
N LEU A 86 11.27 3.64 -4.59
CA LEU A 86 11.24 4.82 -5.46
C LEU A 86 12.60 5.53 -5.60
N LYS A 87 13.64 5.12 -4.86
CA LYS A 87 14.97 5.72 -4.99
C LYS A 87 15.52 5.54 -6.42
N PRO A 88 16.24 6.52 -6.97
CA PRO A 88 16.81 6.44 -8.34
C PRO A 88 17.76 5.26 -8.57
N SER A 89 18.28 4.65 -7.50
CA SER A 89 19.14 3.47 -7.53
C SER A 89 18.38 2.13 -7.56
N ALA A 90 17.05 2.15 -7.52
CA ALA A 90 16.22 0.95 -7.49
C ALA A 90 15.65 0.60 -8.89
N ASP A 91 15.32 -0.68 -9.08
CA ASP A 91 14.78 -1.24 -10.33
C ASP A 91 13.64 -0.40 -10.94
N PHE A 92 13.93 0.24 -12.07
CA PHE A 92 13.04 1.15 -12.80
C PHE A 92 11.68 0.52 -13.13
N LEU A 93 11.65 -0.78 -13.46
CA LEU A 93 10.42 -1.47 -13.81
C LEU A 93 9.48 -1.62 -12.61
N THR A 94 10.03 -1.95 -11.44
CA THR A 94 9.26 -2.03 -10.19
C THR A 94 8.71 -0.65 -9.80
N SER A 95 9.53 0.39 -9.87
CA SER A 95 9.12 1.76 -9.52
C SER A 95 8.00 2.27 -10.42
N ASN A 96 8.08 2.00 -11.72
CA ASN A 96 7.02 2.37 -12.67
C ASN A 96 5.71 1.61 -12.39
N LYS A 97 5.77 0.30 -12.09
CA LYS A 97 4.58 -0.47 -11.68
C LYS A 97 3.97 0.09 -10.40
N LEU A 98 4.78 0.40 -9.39
CA LEU A 98 4.31 1.00 -8.15
C LEU A 98 3.59 2.33 -8.40
N LEU A 99 4.13 3.21 -9.25
CA LEU A 99 3.51 4.49 -9.59
C LEU A 99 2.20 4.29 -10.37
N LYS A 100 2.21 3.41 -11.38
CA LYS A 100 1.05 3.08 -12.21
C LYS A 100 -0.12 2.51 -11.40
N TYR A 101 0.17 1.67 -10.40
CA TYR A 101 -0.82 1.03 -9.55
C TYR A 101 -0.87 1.62 -8.13
N SER A 102 -0.40 2.86 -7.96
CA SER A 102 -0.24 3.53 -6.66
C SER A 102 -1.55 3.71 -5.89
N TRP A 103 -2.68 3.81 -6.61
CA TRP A 103 -4.02 3.95 -6.03
C TRP A 103 -4.31 2.89 -4.95
N PHE A 104 -3.91 1.64 -5.21
CA PHE A 104 -4.12 0.52 -4.29
C PHE A 104 -3.35 0.72 -2.99
N PHE A 105 -2.08 1.12 -3.11
CA PHE A 105 -1.21 1.32 -1.96
C PHE A 105 -1.68 2.49 -1.10
N PHE A 106 -2.11 3.60 -1.72
CA PHE A 106 -2.65 4.73 -0.99
C PHE A 106 -3.92 4.39 -0.21
N ASP A 107 -4.85 3.64 -0.79
CA ASP A 107 -6.05 3.21 -0.07
C ASP A 107 -5.71 2.33 1.15
N VAL A 108 -4.73 1.43 1.02
CA VAL A 108 -4.24 0.60 2.13
C VAL A 108 -3.58 1.45 3.22
N LEU A 109 -2.74 2.41 2.86
CA LEU A 109 -2.09 3.36 3.78
C LEU A 109 -3.14 4.13 4.58
N ILE A 110 -4.11 4.72 3.89
CA ILE A 110 -5.22 5.48 4.48
C ILE A 110 -6.00 4.61 5.47
N LYS A 111 -6.37 3.38 5.08
CA LYS A 111 -7.12 2.47 5.94
C LYS A 111 -6.33 2.02 7.15
N SER A 112 -5.03 1.74 7.00
CA SER A 112 -4.16 1.38 8.11
C SER A 112 -4.00 2.53 9.09
N MET A 113 -3.78 3.75 8.60
CA MET A 113 -3.65 4.95 9.43
C MET A 113 -4.96 5.25 10.17
N ALA A 114 -6.11 5.18 9.48
CA ALA A 114 -7.41 5.37 10.11
C ALA A 114 -7.65 4.36 11.24
N ARG A 115 -7.32 3.08 11.04
CA ARG A 115 -7.44 2.06 12.09
C ARG A 115 -6.50 2.33 13.26
N HIS A 116 -5.24 2.64 12.99
CA HIS A 116 -4.26 2.98 14.02
C HIS A 116 -4.71 4.18 14.86
N LEU A 117 -5.24 5.23 14.22
CA LEU A 117 -5.77 6.41 14.91
C LEU A 117 -6.99 6.09 15.77
N ILE A 118 -7.92 5.25 15.30
CA ILE A 118 -9.10 4.82 16.08
C ILE A 118 -8.68 4.01 17.32
N GLU A 119 -7.68 3.14 17.19
CA GLU A 119 -7.22 2.26 18.26
C GLU A 119 -6.39 3.01 19.31
N ASN A 120 -5.52 3.95 18.89
CA ASN A 120 -4.62 4.68 19.79
C ASN A 120 -5.22 5.98 20.34
N SER A 121 -6.08 6.63 19.57
CA SER A 121 -6.75 7.86 19.96
C SER A 121 -8.24 7.53 20.05
N LYS A 122 -8.89 7.74 21.20
CA LYS A 122 -10.36 7.59 21.37
C LYS A 122 -11.16 8.64 20.55
N VAL A 123 -10.76 8.91 19.31
CA VAL A 123 -11.27 9.95 18.44
C VAL A 123 -12.31 9.31 17.53
N LYS A 124 -13.57 9.73 17.69
CA LYS A 124 -14.62 9.48 16.70
C LYS A 124 -14.14 10.05 15.36
N VAL A 125 -13.92 9.20 14.37
CA VAL A 125 -13.56 9.61 13.01
C VAL A 125 -14.68 10.50 12.47
N CYS A 126 -14.49 11.81 12.50
CA CYS A 126 -15.38 12.72 11.83
C CYS A 126 -15.25 12.51 10.32
N TYR A 127 -16.39 12.48 9.63
CA TYR A 127 -16.51 12.47 8.17
C TYR A 127 -15.69 13.58 7.47
N SER A 128 -15.22 14.60 8.20
CA SER A 128 -14.28 15.62 7.70
C SER A 128 -12.87 15.09 7.45
N MET A 129 -12.39 14.07 8.17
CA MET A 129 -11.13 13.37 7.84
C MET A 129 -11.28 12.65 6.50
N TRP A 130 -12.44 12.06 6.20
CA TRP A 130 -12.74 11.50 4.87
C TRP A 130 -12.74 12.57 3.75
N ARG A 131 -13.08 13.83 4.05
CA ARG A 131 -12.95 14.96 3.12
C ARG A 131 -11.50 15.42 2.92
N LEU A 132 -10.65 15.32 3.95
CA LEU A 132 -9.19 15.51 3.81
C LEU A 132 -8.49 14.30 3.17
N VAL A 133 -9.19 13.16 3.08
CA VAL A 133 -8.83 11.88 2.42
C VAL A 133 -9.43 11.78 0.99
N SER A 134 -10.01 12.87 0.48
CA SER A 134 -10.06 13.18 -0.96
C SER A 134 -8.84 13.97 -1.50
N PRO A 135 -7.56 13.72 -1.11
CA PRO A 135 -6.40 14.28 -1.77
C PRO A 135 -5.89 13.25 -2.77
N SER A 136 -6.75 12.43 -3.39
CA SER A 136 -6.35 11.58 -4.51
C SER A 136 -5.54 12.44 -5.48
N LEU A 137 -5.97 13.68 -5.74
CA LEU A 137 -5.17 14.66 -6.47
C LEU A 137 -4.03 15.30 -5.66
N CYS A 138 -4.21 15.71 -4.40
CA CYS A 138 -3.22 16.52 -3.66
C CYS A 138 -2.03 15.70 -3.08
N VAL A 139 -2.25 14.45 -2.67
CA VAL A 139 -1.21 13.49 -2.31
C VAL A 139 -0.58 12.89 -3.57
N GLN A 140 -1.34 12.61 -4.65
CA GLN A 140 -0.70 12.28 -5.94
C GLN A 140 0.13 13.46 -6.46
N LEU A 141 -0.33 14.70 -6.34
CA LEU A 141 0.42 15.89 -6.79
C LEU A 141 1.64 16.16 -5.91
N THR A 142 1.57 15.99 -4.58
CA THR A 142 2.75 16.13 -3.70
C THR A 142 3.71 14.96 -3.85
N PHE A 143 3.24 13.72 -4.02
CA PHE A 143 4.12 12.59 -4.37
C PHE A 143 4.70 12.75 -5.78
N LEU A 144 3.94 13.14 -6.80
CA LEU A 144 4.48 13.42 -8.15
C LEU A 144 5.44 14.62 -8.11
N THR A 145 5.15 15.72 -7.43
CA THR A 145 6.08 16.86 -7.41
C THR A 145 7.35 16.58 -6.59
N VAL A 146 7.28 15.80 -5.52
CA VAL A 146 8.46 15.46 -4.70
C VAL A 146 9.27 14.30 -5.29
N LEU A 147 8.65 13.36 -6.03
CA LEU A 147 9.33 12.17 -6.58
C LEU A 147 9.56 12.20 -8.10
N TYR A 148 8.72 12.88 -8.88
CA TYR A 148 8.86 12.95 -10.34
C TYR A 148 9.93 13.98 -10.75
N VAL A 149 10.10 15.05 -9.98
CA VAL A 149 11.12 16.09 -10.21
C VAL A 149 12.55 15.55 -10.12
N PRO A 150 12.94 14.74 -9.12
CA PRO A 150 14.28 14.15 -9.09
C PRO A 150 14.50 12.98 -10.06
N VAL A 151 13.44 12.33 -10.56
CA VAL A 151 13.55 11.18 -11.48
C VAL A 151 13.67 11.61 -12.95
N LEU A 152 13.16 12.79 -13.33
CA LEU A 152 13.25 13.30 -14.71
C LEU A 152 14.54 14.08 -15.04
N GLY A 153 15.42 14.35 -14.06
CA GLY A 153 16.70 15.01 -14.32
C GLY A 153 16.60 16.36 -15.05
N LEU A 154 15.47 17.07 -14.94
CA LEU A 154 15.33 18.43 -15.44
C LEU A 154 15.94 19.39 -14.43
N SER A 155 17.25 19.62 -14.58
CA SER A 155 17.90 20.88 -14.20
C SER A 155 17.85 21.85 -15.36
#